data_AF-A0A6C1NQU8-F1
#
_entry.id   AF-A0A6C1NQU8-F1
#
_cell.length_a   1.000
_cell.length_b   1.000
_cell.length_c   1.000
_cell.angle_alpha   90.00
_cell.angle_beta   90.00
_cell.angle_gamma   90.00
#
_symmetry.space_group_name_H-M   'P 1'
#
loop_
_entity.id
_entity.type
_entity.pdbx_description
1 polymer ?
#
loop_
_entity_poly.entity_id
_entity_poly.type
_entity_poly.pdbx_seq_one_letter_code
_entity_poly.pdbx_strand_id
1 'polypeptide(L)'
;LRPCPPLPPEIRQRWSPAPVGLLTADDIPSSLPVDRQVPPVPFRGGSEAAGERLDTFLAEGLAGYHQDRNHPDRGGGSGLSPWLHWGHLSSSQVLERVLEGEGWTPARLPEKATGSREGWWGLGAGAEAFLDELVTWRELGYRTAWHEDDPEHWDRLPAWARETLLEHAEDPRPHVYELAEFEEARTHDPVWNAAQRELRGRGTIHNYMRMLWGKKVLEWTAHPREALRILLHLNNRWAVDGRNPNSTSGISWVLGRYDRGWPEREVFGKVRSMTTRSTRRKVDLDAWLRRWGSTPSGPD
;
A
#
# COMPACT_ATOMS: atom_id res chain seq x y z
N LEU A 1 1.62 -31.88 15.84
CA LEU A 1 0.81 -31.37 14.70
C LEU A 1 -0.01 -32.53 14.14
N ARG A 2 -1.31 -32.36 13.90
CA ARG A 2 -2.10 -33.39 13.19
C ARG A 2 -1.54 -33.52 11.76
N PRO A 3 -1.32 -34.73 11.24
CA PRO A 3 -0.89 -34.88 9.85
C PRO A 3 -1.93 -34.24 8.93
N CYS A 4 -1.45 -33.48 7.95
CA CYS A 4 -2.31 -32.84 6.97
C CYS A 4 -3.08 -33.95 6.22
N PRO A 5 -4.43 -33.88 6.13
CA PRO A 5 -5.19 -34.90 5.42
C PRO A 5 -4.72 -35.00 3.96
N PRO A 6 -4.79 -36.19 3.35
CA PRO A 6 -4.42 -36.34 1.95
C PRO A 6 -5.32 -35.46 1.07
N LEU A 7 -4.71 -34.79 0.09
CA LEU A 7 -5.46 -34.01 -0.90
C LEU A 7 -6.52 -34.88 -1.61
N PRO A 8 -7.73 -34.35 -1.86
CA PRO A 8 -8.77 -35.02 -2.62
C PRO A 8 -8.27 -35.54 -3.99
N PRO A 9 -8.70 -36.74 -4.45
CA PRO A 9 -8.27 -37.32 -5.72
C PRO A 9 -8.49 -36.41 -6.92
N GLU A 10 -9.57 -35.63 -6.92
CA GLU A 10 -9.95 -34.71 -8.00
C GLU A 10 -8.90 -33.61 -8.20
N ILE A 11 -8.29 -33.14 -7.10
CA ILE A 11 -7.19 -32.16 -7.16
C ILE A 11 -5.97 -32.79 -7.81
N ARG A 12 -5.60 -34.02 -7.42
CA ARG A 12 -4.42 -34.71 -7.95
C ARG A 12 -4.56 -35.13 -9.42
N GLN A 13 -5.78 -35.40 -9.87
CA GLN A 13 -6.06 -35.69 -11.29
C GLN A 13 -6.01 -34.43 -12.15
N ARG A 14 -6.51 -33.30 -11.63
CA ARG A 14 -6.54 -32.04 -12.36
C ARG A 14 -5.20 -31.31 -12.35
N TRP A 15 -4.44 -31.41 -11.26
CA TRP A 15 -3.18 -30.69 -11.06
C TRP A 15 -2.06 -31.68 -10.72
N SER A 16 -1.15 -31.88 -11.66
CA SER A 16 0.06 -32.67 -11.43
C SER A 16 0.93 -31.99 -10.36
N PRO A 17 1.48 -32.76 -9.40
CA PRO A 17 2.41 -32.21 -8.42
C PRO A 17 3.60 -31.51 -9.08
N ALA A 18 3.93 -30.32 -8.59
CA ALA A 18 5.17 -29.65 -8.98
C ALA A 18 6.37 -30.44 -8.44
N PRO A 19 7.43 -30.68 -9.24
CA PRO A 19 8.65 -31.29 -8.74
C PRO A 19 9.32 -30.36 -7.72
N VAL A 20 9.94 -30.93 -6.70
CA VAL A 20 10.60 -30.14 -5.63
C VAL A 20 11.62 -29.15 -6.20
N GLY A 21 12.35 -29.54 -7.25
CA GLY A 21 13.32 -28.66 -7.91
C GLY A 21 12.71 -27.40 -8.53
N LEU A 22 11.41 -27.41 -8.88
CA LEU A 22 10.68 -26.23 -9.35
C LEU A 22 10.35 -25.27 -8.20
N LEU A 23 10.21 -25.79 -6.98
CA LEU A 23 9.94 -25.00 -5.78
C LEU A 23 11.20 -24.39 -5.16
N THR A 24 12.37 -24.96 -5.45
CA THR A 24 13.68 -24.51 -4.93
C THR A 24 14.52 -23.80 -5.99
N ALA A 25 14.02 -23.64 -7.21
CA ALA A 25 14.72 -22.90 -8.26
C ALA A 25 14.74 -21.41 -7.93
N ASP A 26 15.88 -20.76 -8.18
CA ASP A 26 15.99 -19.31 -8.05
C ASP A 26 15.19 -18.57 -9.14
N ASP A 27 14.94 -19.23 -10.26
CA ASP A 27 14.17 -18.70 -11.39
C ASP A 27 12.86 -19.45 -11.63
N ILE A 28 11.84 -18.69 -12.05
CA ILE A 28 10.55 -19.22 -12.47
C ILE A 28 10.72 -19.89 -13.84
N PRO A 29 10.34 -21.18 -14.02
CA PRO A 29 10.51 -21.87 -15.29
C PRO A 29 9.84 -21.15 -16.46
N SER A 30 10.53 -21.14 -17.60
CA SER A 30 10.05 -20.49 -18.82
C SER A 30 8.80 -21.15 -19.43
N SER A 31 8.39 -22.30 -18.91
CA SER A 31 7.14 -22.98 -19.28
C SER A 31 5.91 -22.41 -18.57
N LEU A 32 6.06 -21.66 -17.47
CA LEU A 32 4.91 -21.09 -16.78
C LEU A 32 4.37 -19.87 -17.54
N PRO A 33 3.05 -19.76 -17.74
CA PRO A 33 2.40 -18.66 -18.44
C PRO A 33 2.25 -17.43 -17.53
N VAL A 34 3.38 -16.88 -17.06
CA VAL A 34 3.44 -15.71 -16.18
C VAL A 34 3.92 -14.48 -16.95
N ASP A 35 3.42 -13.30 -16.58
CA ASP A 35 3.91 -12.02 -17.12
C ASP A 35 5.37 -11.81 -16.70
N ARG A 36 6.29 -11.82 -17.68
CA ARG A 36 7.73 -11.61 -17.46
C ARG A 36 8.17 -10.16 -17.51
N GLN A 37 7.25 -9.23 -17.77
CA GLN A 37 7.54 -7.79 -17.71
C GLN A 37 7.66 -7.29 -16.28
N VAL A 38 7.12 -8.03 -15.30
CA VAL A 38 7.25 -7.75 -13.88
C VAL A 38 8.49 -8.47 -13.34
N PRO A 39 9.56 -7.75 -12.95
CA PRO A 39 10.79 -8.36 -12.46
C PRO A 39 10.64 -8.84 -11.02
N PRO A 40 11.53 -9.74 -10.56
CA PRO A 40 11.66 -10.07 -9.15
C PRO A 40 11.97 -8.83 -8.29
N VAL A 41 11.54 -8.87 -7.03
CA VAL A 41 11.78 -7.80 -6.04
C VAL A 41 13.06 -8.04 -5.24
N PRO A 42 13.71 -7.00 -4.68
CA PRO A 42 15.01 -7.12 -4.03
C PRO A 42 14.95 -7.70 -2.60
N PHE A 43 13.80 -8.18 -2.14
CA PHE A 43 13.63 -8.76 -0.81
C PHE A 43 13.10 -10.19 -0.91
N ARG A 44 13.44 -11.01 0.08
CA ARG A 44 13.03 -12.41 0.17
C ARG A 44 11.70 -12.53 0.91
N GLY A 45 10.79 -13.36 0.36
CA GLY A 45 9.56 -13.78 1.05
C GLY A 45 9.83 -14.79 2.16
N GLY A 46 8.77 -15.33 2.77
CA GLY A 46 8.86 -16.33 3.83
C GLY A 46 8.89 -15.75 5.25
N SER A 47 8.62 -16.60 6.23
CA SER A 47 8.44 -16.21 7.63
C SER A 47 9.73 -15.79 8.33
N GLU A 48 10.88 -16.34 7.92
CA GLU A 48 12.20 -15.97 8.48
C GLU A 48 12.52 -14.51 8.17
N ALA A 49 12.52 -14.14 6.88
CA ALA A 49 12.73 -12.75 6.45
C ALA A 49 11.66 -11.79 7.02
N ALA A 50 10.43 -12.28 7.21
CA ALA A 50 9.37 -11.50 7.85
C ALA A 50 9.67 -11.20 9.33
N GLY A 51 10.14 -12.23 10.06
CA GLY A 51 10.54 -12.13 11.46
C GLY A 51 11.73 -11.18 11.65
N GLU A 52 12.78 -11.34 10.83
CA GLU A 52 13.93 -10.44 10.83
C GLU A 52 13.52 -8.98 10.58
N ARG A 53 12.65 -8.74 9.59
CA ARG A 53 12.17 -7.39 9.31
C ARG A 53 11.37 -6.80 10.48
N LEU A 54 10.52 -7.61 11.11
CA LEU A 54 9.76 -7.21 12.29
C LEU A 54 10.70 -6.86 13.44
N ASP A 55 11.69 -7.71 13.73
CA ASP A 55 12.66 -7.50 14.80
C ASP A 55 13.45 -6.20 14.61
N THR A 56 13.94 -5.93 13.39
CA THR A 56 14.58 -4.65 13.06
C THR A 56 13.63 -3.48 13.27
N PHE A 57 12.37 -3.59 12.84
CA PHE A 57 11.41 -2.50 13.02
C PHE A 57 11.12 -2.22 14.50
N LEU A 58 10.94 -3.26 15.32
CA LEU A 58 10.70 -3.12 16.76
C LEU A 58 11.91 -2.51 17.48
N ALA A 59 13.12 -2.92 17.11
CA ALA A 59 14.35 -2.45 17.74
C ALA A 59 14.71 -1.00 17.37
N GLU A 60 14.51 -0.61 16.10
CA GLU A 60 15.07 0.63 15.55
C GLU A 60 14.02 1.65 15.10
N GLY A 61 12.85 1.18 14.64
CA GLY A 61 11.86 2.02 13.96
C GLY A 61 10.64 2.39 14.79
N LEU A 62 10.19 1.52 15.69
CA LEU A 62 8.90 1.65 16.38
C LEU A 62 8.80 2.95 17.17
N ALA A 63 9.82 3.29 17.96
CA ALA A 63 9.83 4.49 18.80
C ALA A 63 9.66 5.79 17.97
N GLY A 64 10.36 5.89 16.84
CA GLY A 64 10.32 7.04 15.92
C GLY A 64 9.16 7.02 14.93
N TYR A 65 8.37 5.94 14.87
CA TYR A 65 7.35 5.72 13.82
C TYR A 65 6.42 6.92 13.61
N HIS A 66 5.90 7.49 14.71
CA HIS A 66 4.98 8.63 14.67
C HIS A 66 5.57 9.90 14.00
N GLN A 67 6.89 10.09 14.08
CA GLN A 67 7.60 11.22 13.49
C GLN A 67 8.05 10.91 12.06
N ASP A 68 8.58 9.70 11.83
CA ASP A 68 9.35 9.42 10.63
C ASP A 68 8.56 8.70 9.52
N ARG A 69 7.40 8.09 9.82
CA ARG A 69 6.59 7.32 8.84
C ARG A 69 6.15 8.08 7.60
N ASN A 70 6.17 9.41 7.66
CA ASN A 70 5.80 10.28 6.54
C ASN A 70 7.00 10.71 5.69
N HIS A 71 8.23 10.46 6.12
CA HIS A 71 9.46 10.96 5.50
C HIS A 71 10.17 9.82 4.72
N PRO A 72 10.10 9.81 3.36
CA PRO A 72 10.74 8.77 2.56
C PRO A 72 12.24 8.56 2.84
N ASP A 73 12.97 9.63 3.17
CA ASP A 73 14.40 9.57 3.46
C ASP A 73 14.75 8.97 4.83
N ARG A 74 13.78 8.91 5.78
CA ARG A 74 14.05 8.51 7.17
C ARG A 74 13.80 7.04 7.46
N GLY A 75 13.18 6.31 6.54
CA GLY A 75 12.95 4.87 6.69
C GLY A 75 12.03 4.48 7.87
N GLY A 76 11.20 5.41 8.38
CA GLY A 76 10.38 5.19 9.57
C GLY A 76 9.24 4.18 9.41
N GLY A 77 8.93 3.72 8.20
CA GLY A 77 7.88 2.72 7.96
C GLY A 77 8.32 1.30 8.33
N SER A 78 7.42 0.49 8.87
CA SER A 78 7.71 -0.92 9.22
C SER A 78 8.09 -1.77 8.02
N GLY A 79 7.63 -1.43 6.82
CA GLY A 79 7.89 -2.20 5.60
C GLY A 79 7.30 -3.61 5.61
N LEU A 80 6.43 -3.95 6.56
CA LEU A 80 5.91 -5.31 6.76
C LEU A 80 4.81 -5.71 5.75
N SER A 81 4.29 -4.77 4.96
CA SER A 81 3.13 -5.03 4.09
C SER A 81 3.28 -6.21 3.12
N PRO A 82 4.46 -6.49 2.50
CA PRO A 82 4.60 -7.65 1.64
C PRO A 82 4.40 -8.97 2.39
N TRP A 83 4.96 -9.09 3.60
CA TRP A 83 4.88 -10.30 4.41
C TRP A 83 3.50 -10.47 5.06
N LEU A 84 2.87 -9.37 5.49
CA LEU A 84 1.50 -9.38 5.99
C LEU A 84 0.49 -9.76 4.90
N HIS A 85 0.71 -9.33 3.65
CA HIS A 85 -0.16 -9.64 2.53
C HIS A 85 -0.15 -11.14 2.20
N TRP A 86 1.03 -11.75 2.14
CA TRP A 86 1.20 -13.17 1.79
C TRP A 86 1.08 -14.13 2.98
N GLY A 87 0.76 -13.63 4.19
CA GLY A 87 0.60 -14.46 5.38
C GLY A 87 1.90 -15.06 5.93
N HIS A 88 3.05 -14.52 5.53
CA HIS A 88 4.35 -14.87 6.13
C HIS A 88 4.48 -14.37 7.57
N LEU A 89 3.66 -13.37 7.93
CA LEU A 89 3.59 -12.78 9.25
C LEU A 89 2.11 -12.54 9.61
N SER A 90 1.70 -12.94 10.81
CA SER A 90 0.34 -12.68 11.31
C SER A 90 0.24 -11.26 11.88
N SER A 91 -0.86 -10.55 11.63
CA SER A 91 -1.09 -9.24 12.28
C SER A 91 -1.23 -9.37 13.80
N SER A 92 -1.80 -10.47 14.29
CA SER A 92 -1.86 -10.77 15.73
C SER A 92 -0.47 -10.98 16.31
N GLN A 93 0.42 -11.68 15.60
CA GLN A 93 1.81 -11.86 16.02
C GLN A 93 2.54 -10.51 16.11
N VAL A 94 2.34 -9.61 15.14
CA VAL A 94 2.92 -8.26 15.19
C VAL A 94 2.39 -7.48 16.39
N LEU A 95 1.08 -7.51 16.62
CA LEU A 95 0.45 -6.87 17.78
C LEU A 95 1.03 -7.39 19.09
N GLU A 96 1.06 -8.72 19.28
CA GLU A 96 1.61 -9.36 20.47
C GLU A 96 3.06 -8.91 20.73
N ARG A 97 3.91 -8.92 19.70
CA ARG A 97 5.31 -8.51 19.82
C ARG A 97 5.47 -7.03 20.20
N VAL A 98 4.61 -6.14 19.70
CA VAL A 98 4.58 -4.72 20.11
C VAL A 98 4.16 -4.59 21.57
N LEU A 99 3.08 -5.27 21.98
CA LEU A 99 2.57 -5.22 23.35
C LEU A 99 3.58 -5.79 24.35
N GLU A 100 4.23 -6.89 24.02
CA GLU A 100 5.31 -7.49 24.82
C GLU A 100 6.49 -6.54 24.96
N GLY A 101 6.95 -5.94 23.86
CA GLY A 101 8.07 -4.98 23.87
C GLY A 101 7.80 -3.72 24.71
N GLU A 102 6.55 -3.30 24.79
CA GLU A 102 6.10 -2.15 25.60
C GLU A 102 5.69 -2.53 27.05
N GLY A 103 5.84 -3.81 27.41
CA GLY A 103 5.45 -4.34 28.73
C GLY A 103 3.96 -4.13 29.05
N TRP A 104 3.12 -4.18 28.01
CA TRP A 104 1.71 -3.85 28.11
C TRP A 104 0.91 -4.95 28.80
N THR A 105 -0.13 -4.56 29.53
CA THR A 105 -1.11 -5.46 30.11
C THR A 105 -2.52 -4.89 29.92
N PRO A 106 -3.59 -5.73 29.92
CA PRO A 106 -4.97 -5.26 29.79
C PRO A 106 -5.39 -4.22 30.85
N ALA A 107 -4.69 -4.15 31.98
CA ALA A 107 -4.94 -3.16 33.03
C ALA A 107 -4.61 -1.71 32.59
N ARG A 108 -3.90 -1.51 31.47
CA ARG A 108 -3.62 -0.19 30.90
C ARG A 108 -4.76 0.37 30.05
N LEU A 109 -5.76 -0.45 29.71
CA LEU A 109 -6.89 0.01 28.89
C LEU A 109 -7.68 1.09 29.65
N PRO A 110 -8.07 2.19 28.97
CA PRO A 110 -8.93 3.18 29.57
C PRO A 110 -10.32 2.59 29.81
N GLU A 111 -10.99 3.04 30.87
CA GLU A 111 -12.35 2.60 31.22
C GLU A 111 -13.38 2.93 30.12
N LYS A 112 -13.08 3.92 29.27
CA LYS A 112 -13.97 4.41 28.22
C LYS A 112 -13.25 4.52 26.89
N ALA A 113 -13.85 3.96 25.85
CA ALA A 113 -13.45 4.20 24.47
C ALA A 113 -13.92 5.58 24.01
N THR A 114 -12.98 6.49 23.75
CA THR A 114 -13.26 7.86 23.28
C THR A 114 -13.14 8.02 21.77
N GLY A 115 -12.64 7.01 21.05
CA GLY A 115 -12.31 7.10 19.64
C GLY A 115 -11.08 7.99 19.34
N SER A 116 -10.28 8.31 20.36
CA SER A 116 -9.02 9.03 20.21
C SER A 116 -8.01 8.17 19.45
N ARG A 117 -7.17 8.82 18.63
CA ARG A 117 -6.08 8.16 17.88
C ARG A 117 -4.90 7.75 18.75
N GLU A 118 -4.84 8.27 19.96
CA GLU A 118 -3.75 8.09 20.90
C GLU A 118 -4.33 7.88 22.30
N GLY A 119 -3.59 7.12 23.12
CA GLY A 119 -3.92 6.86 24.52
C GLY A 119 -4.97 5.77 24.73
N TRP A 120 -5.41 5.08 23.67
CA TRP A 120 -6.29 3.93 23.80
C TRP A 120 -5.54 2.71 24.36
N TRP A 121 -4.32 2.48 23.90
CA TRP A 121 -3.52 1.34 24.36
C TRP A 121 -2.72 1.68 25.62
N GLY A 122 -2.38 2.96 25.84
CA GLY A 122 -1.47 3.35 26.91
C GLY A 122 -0.02 2.92 26.62
N LEU A 123 0.39 3.05 25.35
CA LEU A 123 1.73 2.72 24.85
C LEU A 123 2.52 4.00 24.51
N GLY A 124 3.80 3.85 24.16
CA GLY A 124 4.57 4.94 23.57
C GLY A 124 3.94 5.46 22.26
N ALA A 125 4.16 6.75 21.95
CA ALA A 125 3.55 7.41 20.79
C ALA A 125 3.82 6.71 19.45
N GLY A 126 5.03 6.15 19.30
CA GLY A 126 5.39 5.35 18.13
C GLY A 126 4.56 4.06 18.00
N ALA A 127 4.35 3.35 19.11
CA ALA A 127 3.55 2.14 19.16
C ALA A 127 2.05 2.42 18.96
N GLU A 128 1.48 3.44 19.61
CA GLU A 128 0.09 3.88 19.37
C GLU A 128 -0.15 4.20 17.89
N ALA A 129 0.71 5.01 17.29
CA ALA A 129 0.60 5.39 15.88
C ALA A 129 0.76 4.19 14.93
N PHE A 130 1.63 3.23 15.26
CA PHE A 130 1.80 2.01 14.47
C PHE A 130 0.59 1.08 14.58
N LEU A 131 0.04 0.91 15.79
CA LEU A 131 -1.15 0.08 16.01
C LEU A 131 -2.42 0.70 15.40
N ASP A 132 -2.53 2.03 15.29
CA ASP A 132 -3.61 2.66 14.52
C ASP A 132 -3.58 2.19 13.05
N GLU A 133 -2.40 2.12 12.44
CA GLU A 133 -2.25 1.64 11.05
C GLU A 133 -2.45 0.12 10.94
N LEU A 134 -1.88 -0.66 11.86
CA LEU A 134 -1.93 -2.13 11.85
C LEU A 134 -3.31 -2.69 12.21
N VAL A 135 -4.04 -2.05 13.12
CA VAL A 135 -5.33 -2.52 13.64
C VAL A 135 -6.47 -1.71 13.04
N THR A 136 -6.49 -0.38 13.17
CA THR A 136 -7.62 0.42 12.69
C THR A 136 -7.69 0.40 11.16
N TRP A 137 -6.66 0.90 10.49
CA TRP A 137 -6.69 1.10 9.04
C TRP A 137 -6.66 -0.20 8.26
N ARG A 138 -5.85 -1.17 8.70
CA ARG A 138 -5.81 -2.50 8.09
C ARG A 138 -7.17 -3.21 8.21
N GLU A 139 -7.70 -3.33 9.42
CA GLU A 139 -8.92 -4.12 9.63
C GLU A 139 -10.15 -3.43 9.04
N LEU A 140 -10.13 -2.10 8.90
CA LEU A 140 -11.16 -1.37 8.14
C LEU A 140 -11.23 -1.85 6.68
N GLY A 141 -10.08 -2.09 6.05
CA GLY A 141 -10.02 -2.66 4.70
C GLY A 141 -10.64 -4.05 4.63
N TYR A 142 -10.23 -4.96 5.51
CA TYR A 142 -10.79 -6.31 5.58
C TYR A 142 -12.29 -6.33 5.90
N ARG A 143 -12.73 -5.47 6.83
CA ARG A 143 -14.14 -5.27 7.18
C ARG A 143 -14.95 -4.85 5.95
N THR A 144 -14.40 -3.99 5.10
CA THR A 144 -15.05 -3.58 3.84
C THR A 144 -15.19 -4.76 2.90
N ALA A 145 -14.09 -5.46 2.61
CA ALA A 145 -14.10 -6.60 1.69
C ALA A 145 -14.96 -7.77 2.17
N TRP A 146 -15.18 -7.88 3.49
CA TRP A 146 -16.09 -8.87 4.07
C TRP A 146 -17.57 -8.55 3.87
N HIS A 147 -17.95 -7.26 3.92
CA HIS A 147 -19.34 -6.84 3.88
C HIS A 147 -19.82 -6.32 2.52
N GLU A 148 -18.90 -5.94 1.64
CA GLU A 148 -19.21 -5.37 0.34
C GLU A 148 -18.73 -6.29 -0.78
N ASP A 149 -19.65 -6.71 -1.64
CA ASP A 149 -19.30 -7.38 -2.89
C ASP A 149 -18.64 -6.39 -3.84
N ASP A 150 -17.51 -6.81 -4.42
CA ASP A 150 -16.72 -6.03 -5.37
C ASP A 150 -16.37 -4.60 -4.87
N PRO A 151 -15.58 -4.49 -3.78
CA PRO A 151 -15.24 -3.20 -3.15
C PRO A 151 -14.39 -2.29 -4.04
N GLU A 152 -13.90 -2.80 -5.18
CA GLU A 152 -13.12 -2.06 -6.18
C GLU A 152 -14.01 -1.33 -7.21
N HIS A 153 -15.30 -1.64 -7.26
CA HIS A 153 -16.23 -1.02 -8.21
C HIS A 153 -16.52 0.45 -7.87
N TRP A 154 -16.64 1.30 -8.90
CA TRP A 154 -16.93 2.73 -8.76
C TRP A 154 -18.14 3.02 -7.84
N ASP A 155 -19.20 2.24 -8.01
CA ASP A 155 -20.46 2.40 -7.25
C ASP A 155 -20.35 2.00 -5.76
N ARG A 156 -19.19 1.54 -5.30
CA ARG A 156 -18.91 1.33 -3.87
C ARG A 156 -18.33 2.57 -3.19
N LEU A 157 -17.76 3.51 -3.94
CA LEU A 157 -17.31 4.78 -3.36
C LEU A 157 -18.47 5.51 -2.66
N PRO A 158 -18.23 6.27 -1.57
CA PRO A 158 -19.29 7.03 -0.91
C PRO A 158 -20.04 7.95 -1.89
N ALA A 159 -21.36 8.08 -1.73
CA ALA A 159 -22.21 8.88 -2.63
C ALA A 159 -21.68 10.32 -2.82
N TRP A 160 -21.35 11.00 -1.71
CA TRP A 160 -20.80 12.37 -1.73
C TRP A 160 -19.53 12.50 -2.58
N ALA A 161 -18.70 11.46 -2.59
CA ALA A 161 -17.44 11.47 -3.29
C ALA A 161 -17.64 11.23 -4.80
N ARG A 162 -18.56 10.33 -5.16
CA ARG A 162 -18.95 10.12 -6.56
C ARG A 162 -19.61 11.36 -7.14
N GLU A 163 -20.54 11.97 -6.41
CA GLU A 163 -21.27 13.17 -6.84
C GLU A 163 -20.29 14.30 -7.16
N THR A 164 -19.43 14.67 -6.20
CA THR A 164 -18.47 15.76 -6.43
C THR A 164 -17.47 15.44 -7.54
N LEU A 165 -17.01 14.19 -7.68
CA LEU A 165 -16.10 13.83 -8.78
C LEU A 165 -16.78 13.86 -10.15
N LEU A 166 -18.08 13.56 -10.23
CA LEU A 166 -18.85 13.61 -11.47
C LEU A 166 -19.24 15.05 -11.85
N GLU A 167 -19.52 15.91 -10.86
CA GLU A 167 -19.73 17.36 -11.09
C GLU A 167 -18.51 18.01 -11.77
N HIS A 168 -17.30 17.55 -11.42
CA HIS A 168 -16.03 18.04 -11.95
C HIS A 168 -15.45 17.17 -13.08
N ALA A 169 -16.24 16.23 -13.62
CA ALA A 169 -15.79 15.31 -14.67
C ALA A 169 -15.64 15.95 -16.05
N GLU A 170 -15.90 17.25 -16.22
CA GLU A 170 -15.66 17.98 -17.48
C GLU A 170 -14.67 19.14 -17.31
N ASP A 171 -14.16 19.37 -16.09
CA ASP A 171 -13.19 20.42 -15.81
C ASP A 171 -11.93 20.27 -16.67
N PRO A 172 -11.26 21.35 -17.12
CA PRO A 172 -10.01 21.22 -17.85
C PRO A 172 -8.92 20.55 -16.98
N ARG A 173 -8.26 19.53 -17.53
CA ARG A 173 -7.17 18.82 -16.84
C ARG A 173 -5.85 19.52 -17.16
N PRO A 174 -4.96 19.75 -16.19
CA PRO A 174 -3.67 20.37 -16.46
C PRO A 174 -2.80 19.50 -17.37
N HIS A 175 -2.93 18.18 -17.25
CA HIS A 175 -2.29 17.16 -18.08
C HIS A 175 -3.23 15.96 -18.20
N VAL A 176 -3.12 15.19 -19.27
CA VAL A 176 -3.81 13.90 -19.43
C VAL A 176 -2.78 12.88 -19.90
N TYR A 177 -2.61 11.80 -19.14
CA TYR A 177 -1.69 10.71 -19.46
C TYR A 177 -2.44 9.41 -19.70
N GLU A 178 -1.95 8.62 -20.64
CA GLU A 178 -2.40 7.26 -20.86
C GLU A 178 -1.79 6.30 -19.82
N LEU A 179 -2.41 5.13 -19.67
CA LEU A 179 -1.94 4.10 -18.73
C LEU A 179 -0.45 3.77 -18.91
N ALA A 180 0.02 3.65 -20.17
CA ALA A 180 1.40 3.32 -20.47
C ALA A 180 2.38 4.43 -20.01
N GLU A 181 1.99 5.69 -20.10
CA GLU A 181 2.83 6.81 -19.65
C GLU A 181 2.94 6.87 -18.13
N PHE A 182 1.83 6.60 -17.43
CA PHE A 182 1.86 6.41 -15.99
C PHE A 182 2.72 5.19 -15.62
N GLU A 183 2.51 4.05 -16.26
CA GLU A 183 3.24 2.81 -15.96
C GLU A 183 4.76 2.99 -16.14
N GLU A 184 5.17 3.66 -17.21
CA GLU A 184 6.57 3.90 -17.55
C GLU A 184 7.21 5.09 -16.82
N ALA A 185 6.48 5.75 -15.91
CA ALA A 185 6.96 6.93 -15.19
C ALA A 185 7.37 8.06 -16.14
N ARG A 186 6.54 8.35 -17.15
CA ARG A 186 6.74 9.37 -18.19
C ARG A 186 5.81 10.58 -18.04
N THR A 187 5.57 11.01 -16.80
CA THR A 187 4.86 12.26 -16.53
C THR A 187 5.81 13.46 -16.51
N HIS A 188 5.26 14.68 -16.52
CA HIS A 188 6.04 15.91 -16.33
C HIS A 188 6.63 16.05 -14.92
N ASP A 189 6.10 15.30 -13.93
CA ASP A 189 6.45 15.47 -12.53
C ASP A 189 7.53 14.45 -12.09
N PRO A 190 8.77 14.89 -11.80
CA PRO A 190 9.85 14.00 -11.39
C PRO A 190 9.60 13.31 -10.04
N VAL A 191 8.81 13.90 -9.14
CA VAL A 191 8.47 13.27 -7.84
C VAL A 191 7.47 12.13 -8.07
N TRP A 192 6.48 12.34 -8.92
CA TRP A 192 5.54 11.27 -9.28
C TRP A 192 6.24 10.13 -10.01
N ASN A 193 7.13 10.46 -10.97
CA ASN A 193 7.90 9.46 -11.69
C ASN A 193 8.80 8.64 -10.74
N ALA A 194 9.44 9.28 -9.76
CA ALA A 194 10.22 8.59 -8.75
C ALA A 194 9.38 7.59 -7.92
N ALA A 195 8.16 7.99 -7.54
CA ALA A 195 7.21 7.14 -6.84
C ALA A 195 6.84 5.88 -7.66
N GLN A 196 6.54 6.08 -8.94
CA GLN A 196 6.24 4.98 -9.85
C GLN A 196 7.46 4.05 -10.06
N ARG A 197 8.66 4.61 -10.18
CA ARG A 197 9.89 3.80 -10.31
C ARG A 197 10.22 3.03 -9.05
N GLU A 198 9.99 3.61 -7.87
CA GLU A 198 10.09 2.89 -6.60
C GLU A 198 9.13 1.70 -6.59
N LEU A 199 7.86 1.91 -6.96
CA LEU A 199 6.87 0.84 -7.04
C LEU A 199 7.34 -0.29 -7.98
N ARG A 200 7.81 0.04 -9.18
CA ARG A 200 8.26 -0.95 -10.17
C ARG A 200 9.54 -1.69 -9.78
N GLY A 201 10.52 -0.97 -9.23
CA GLY A 201 11.83 -1.53 -8.90
C GLY A 201 11.87 -2.26 -7.56
N ARG A 202 11.05 -1.85 -6.59
CA ARG A 202 11.02 -2.44 -5.25
C ARG A 202 9.79 -3.32 -5.02
N GLY A 203 8.74 -3.19 -5.83
CA GLY A 203 7.46 -3.86 -5.60
C GLY A 203 6.64 -3.27 -4.45
N THR A 204 7.04 -2.11 -3.93
CA THR A 204 6.37 -1.35 -2.87
C THR A 204 6.67 0.13 -3.08
N ILE A 205 5.75 1.01 -2.70
CA ILE A 205 5.95 2.47 -2.70
C ILE A 205 5.77 3.01 -1.28
N HIS A 206 6.55 4.02 -0.89
CA HIS A 206 6.39 4.66 0.42
C HIS A 206 4.96 5.19 0.63
N ASN A 207 4.35 4.97 1.80
CA ASN A 207 2.92 5.23 2.01
C ASN A 207 2.50 6.69 1.74
N TYR A 208 3.28 7.68 2.20
CA TYR A 208 3.00 9.09 1.89
C TYR A 208 3.09 9.38 0.38
N MET A 209 4.01 8.71 -0.32
CA MET A 209 4.13 8.81 -1.77
C MET A 209 2.98 8.09 -2.47
N ARG A 210 2.45 6.97 -1.95
CA ARG A 210 1.26 6.28 -2.47
C ARG A 210 0.04 7.21 -2.50
N MET A 211 -0.14 8.01 -1.45
CA MET A 211 -1.21 9.02 -1.40
C MET A 211 -1.02 10.08 -2.49
N LEU A 212 0.16 10.70 -2.59
CA LEU A 212 0.43 11.69 -3.63
C LEU A 212 0.29 11.10 -5.03
N TRP A 213 0.91 9.94 -5.26
CA TRP A 213 0.86 9.17 -6.49
C TRP A 213 -0.57 8.96 -6.95
N GLY A 214 -1.43 8.51 -6.04
CA GLY A 214 -2.84 8.28 -6.33
C GLY A 214 -3.60 9.55 -6.70
N LYS A 215 -3.42 10.62 -5.91
CA LYS A 215 -4.08 11.91 -6.16
C LYS A 215 -3.66 12.52 -7.49
N LYS A 216 -2.42 12.29 -7.93
CA LYS A 216 -1.92 12.77 -9.22
C LYS A 216 -2.46 11.97 -10.41
N VAL A 217 -2.64 10.65 -10.28
CA VAL A 217 -3.36 9.90 -11.32
C VAL A 217 -4.78 10.45 -11.48
N LEU A 218 -5.49 10.72 -10.37
CA LEU A 218 -6.81 11.36 -10.43
C LEU A 218 -6.77 12.74 -11.13
N GLU A 219 -5.78 13.57 -10.81
CA GLU A 219 -5.62 14.91 -11.42
C GLU A 219 -5.28 14.87 -12.92
N TRP A 220 -4.57 13.83 -13.36
CA TRP A 220 -4.01 13.74 -14.73
C TRP A 220 -4.65 12.65 -15.58
N THR A 221 -5.86 12.23 -15.24
CA THR A 221 -6.66 11.31 -16.04
C THR A 221 -7.91 12.01 -16.55
N ALA A 222 -8.34 11.67 -17.76
CA ALA A 222 -9.49 12.30 -18.39
C ALA A 222 -10.80 12.10 -17.62
N HIS A 223 -10.97 11.08 -16.78
CA HIS A 223 -12.21 10.85 -16.04
C HIS A 223 -11.94 10.13 -14.71
N PRO A 224 -12.67 10.42 -13.61
CA PRO A 224 -12.40 9.79 -12.31
C PRO A 224 -12.61 8.26 -12.29
N ARG A 225 -13.57 7.74 -13.07
CA ARG A 225 -13.72 6.28 -13.28
C ARG A 225 -12.50 5.65 -13.93
N GLU A 226 -11.90 6.34 -14.89
CA GLU A 226 -10.70 5.87 -15.58
C GLU A 226 -9.49 5.95 -14.64
N ALA A 227 -9.41 6.99 -13.80
CA ALA A 227 -8.39 7.08 -12.77
C ALA A 227 -8.45 5.89 -11.80
N LEU A 228 -9.64 5.49 -11.35
CA LEU A 228 -9.81 4.28 -10.52
C LEU A 228 -9.27 3.03 -11.23
N ARG A 229 -9.60 2.84 -12.51
CA ARG A 229 -9.13 1.70 -13.32
C ARG A 229 -7.61 1.68 -13.43
N ILE A 230 -6.98 2.83 -13.73
CA ILE A 230 -5.52 2.98 -13.83
C ILE A 230 -4.86 2.69 -12.49
N LEU A 231 -5.39 3.25 -11.38
CA LEU A 231 -4.86 3.04 -10.04
C LEU A 231 -4.88 1.56 -9.65
N LEU A 232 -6.01 0.88 -9.84
CA LEU A 232 -6.15 -0.54 -9.57
C LEU A 232 -5.18 -1.37 -10.41
N HIS A 233 -5.06 -1.07 -11.71
CA HIS A 233 -4.14 -1.76 -12.61
C HIS A 233 -2.69 -1.64 -12.14
N LEU A 234 -2.19 -0.41 -11.97
CA LEU A 234 -0.80 -0.16 -11.60
C LEU A 234 -0.47 -0.77 -10.23
N ASN A 235 -1.38 -0.63 -9.27
CA ASN A 235 -1.23 -1.21 -7.95
C ASN A 235 -1.18 -2.73 -7.98
N ASN A 236 -2.14 -3.37 -8.64
CA ASN A 236 -2.29 -4.82 -8.62
C ASN A 236 -1.22 -5.53 -9.46
N ARG A 237 -0.65 -4.84 -10.46
CA ARG A 237 0.44 -5.35 -11.28
C ARG A 237 1.79 -5.27 -10.59
N TRP A 238 2.10 -4.13 -9.96
CA TRP A 238 3.46 -3.84 -9.48
C TRP A 238 3.64 -3.96 -7.98
N ALA A 239 2.59 -3.79 -7.16
CA ALA A 239 2.72 -3.89 -5.71
C ALA A 239 2.67 -5.36 -5.25
N VAL A 240 3.69 -5.79 -4.50
CA VAL A 240 3.69 -7.08 -3.80
C VAL A 240 2.60 -7.13 -2.74
N ASP A 241 2.19 -5.97 -2.20
CA ASP A 241 1.04 -5.81 -1.29
C ASP A 241 -0.27 -5.39 -1.98
N GLY A 242 -0.31 -5.45 -3.32
CA GLY A 242 -1.50 -5.18 -4.13
C GLY A 242 -2.53 -6.31 -4.07
N ARG A 243 -3.68 -6.15 -4.75
CA ARG A 243 -4.79 -7.14 -4.76
C ARG A 243 -5.22 -7.51 -3.33
N ASN A 244 -5.31 -6.50 -2.48
CA ASN A 244 -5.54 -6.66 -1.06
C ASN A 244 -6.56 -5.64 -0.57
N PRO A 245 -7.44 -5.98 0.39
CA PRO A 245 -8.42 -5.04 0.94
C PRO A 245 -7.82 -3.71 1.42
N ASN A 246 -6.57 -3.72 1.89
CA ASN A 246 -5.85 -2.52 2.29
C ASN A 246 -5.49 -1.63 1.10
N SER A 247 -5.01 -2.22 -0.01
CA SER A 247 -4.66 -1.44 -1.19
C SER A 247 -5.92 -0.94 -1.92
N THR A 248 -7.01 -1.72 -1.93
CA THR A 248 -8.34 -1.26 -2.36
C THR A 248 -8.82 -0.08 -1.52
N SER A 249 -8.66 -0.13 -0.19
CA SER A 249 -9.01 0.97 0.71
C SER A 249 -8.16 2.22 0.46
N GLY A 250 -6.84 2.05 0.26
CA GLY A 250 -5.94 3.15 -0.07
C GLY A 250 -6.29 3.83 -1.39
N ILE A 251 -6.62 3.06 -2.43
CA ILE A 251 -7.08 3.59 -3.72
C ILE A 251 -8.45 4.25 -3.59
N SER A 252 -9.38 3.66 -2.86
CA SER A 252 -10.70 4.27 -2.63
C SER A 252 -10.59 5.56 -1.82
N TRP A 253 -9.62 5.68 -0.91
CA TRP A 253 -9.31 6.92 -0.18
C TRP A 253 -8.80 8.03 -1.09
N VAL A 254 -8.04 7.69 -2.14
CA VAL A 254 -7.67 8.64 -3.20
C VAL A 254 -8.91 9.30 -3.81
N LEU A 255 -10.02 8.55 -3.87
CA LEU A 255 -11.29 8.99 -4.44
C LEU A 255 -12.30 9.46 -3.37
N GLY A 256 -11.92 9.54 -2.08
CA GLY A 256 -12.73 10.12 -1.01
C GLY A 256 -13.27 9.15 0.05
N ARG A 257 -13.07 7.84 -0.08
CA ARG A 257 -13.47 6.88 0.99
C ARG A 257 -12.66 7.12 2.28
N TYR A 258 -13.32 7.01 3.43
CA TYR A 258 -12.71 7.22 4.77
C TYR A 258 -12.10 8.60 5.02
N ASP A 259 -12.43 9.58 4.17
CA ASP A 259 -12.10 10.98 4.38
C ASP A 259 -13.39 11.81 4.50
N ARG A 260 -13.22 13.09 4.80
CA ARG A 260 -14.28 14.10 4.77
C ARG A 260 -14.15 14.98 3.53
N GLY A 261 -15.16 15.80 3.27
CA GLY A 261 -15.08 16.86 2.27
C GLY A 261 -14.04 17.92 2.63
N TRP A 262 -13.35 18.42 1.60
CA TRP A 262 -12.38 19.52 1.64
C TRP A 262 -12.89 20.72 0.82
N PRO A 263 -12.27 21.91 0.93
CA PRO A 263 -12.61 23.03 0.05
C PRO A 263 -12.56 22.63 -1.42
N GLU A 264 -13.62 22.98 -2.13
CA GLU A 264 -13.87 22.57 -3.52
C GLU A 264 -12.81 23.13 -4.48
N ARG A 265 -12.38 22.31 -5.43
CA ARG A 265 -11.36 22.64 -6.43
C ARG A 265 -11.68 21.97 -7.75
N GLU A 266 -11.24 22.58 -8.84
CA GLU A 266 -11.29 21.96 -10.15
C GLU A 266 -10.67 20.56 -10.12
N VAL A 267 -11.25 19.65 -10.90
CA VAL A 267 -10.91 18.21 -11.02
C VAL A 267 -11.22 17.37 -9.78
N PHE A 268 -10.87 17.84 -8.58
CA PHE A 268 -11.04 17.08 -7.35
C PHE A 268 -12.42 17.24 -6.71
N GLY A 269 -13.15 18.31 -7.03
CA GLY A 269 -14.29 18.76 -6.25
C GLY A 269 -13.92 18.86 -4.78
N LYS A 270 -14.68 18.19 -3.92
CA LYS A 270 -14.49 18.17 -2.46
C LYS A 270 -13.57 17.05 -1.98
N VAL A 271 -13.00 16.24 -2.87
CA VAL A 271 -11.99 15.24 -2.50
C VAL A 271 -10.69 15.94 -2.12
N ARG A 272 -9.99 15.45 -1.08
CA ARG A 272 -8.70 15.99 -0.68
C ARG A 272 -7.71 16.02 -1.84
N SER A 273 -7.28 17.20 -2.27
CA SER A 273 -6.17 17.37 -3.22
C SER A 273 -4.79 17.26 -2.54
N MET A 274 -3.79 16.81 -3.31
CA MET A 274 -2.37 16.85 -2.91
C MET A 274 -1.53 17.41 -4.06
N THR A 275 -0.52 18.23 -3.71
CA THR A 275 0.39 18.82 -4.70
C THR A 275 1.82 18.48 -4.37
N THR A 276 2.61 18.18 -5.40
CA THR A 276 4.04 17.91 -5.28
C THR A 276 4.79 19.05 -4.61
N ARG A 277 4.42 20.30 -4.94
CA ARG A 277 4.96 21.49 -4.28
C ARG A 277 4.73 21.49 -2.77
N SER A 278 3.54 21.10 -2.30
CA SER A 278 3.29 20.98 -0.85
C SER A 278 4.02 19.78 -0.24
N THR A 279 4.12 18.67 -0.95
CA THR A 279 4.80 17.46 -0.47
C THR A 279 6.29 17.73 -0.24
N ARG A 280 6.97 18.37 -1.19
CA ARG A 280 8.40 18.76 -1.07
C ARG A 280 8.71 19.66 0.14
N ARG A 281 7.73 20.38 0.68
CA ARG A 281 7.90 21.20 1.90
C ARG A 281 7.61 20.43 3.19
N LYS A 282 6.88 19.31 3.11
CA LYS A 282 6.37 18.58 4.27
C LYS A 282 7.23 17.37 4.63
N VAL A 283 7.86 16.74 3.64
CA VAL A 283 8.58 15.48 3.81
C VAL A 283 9.94 15.56 3.14
N ASP A 284 10.90 14.84 3.70
CA ASP A 284 12.29 14.80 3.20
C ASP A 284 12.38 13.82 2.02
N LEU A 285 12.87 14.32 0.88
CA LEU A 285 12.85 13.60 -0.41
C LEU A 285 14.20 13.57 -1.13
N ASP A 286 15.24 14.20 -0.60
CA ASP A 286 16.47 14.44 -1.37
C ASP A 286 17.21 13.14 -1.66
N ALA A 287 17.36 12.25 -0.67
CA ALA A 287 18.02 10.95 -0.87
C ALA A 287 17.15 10.02 -1.72
N TRP A 288 15.84 10.03 -1.48
CA TRP A 288 14.85 9.24 -2.20
C TRP A 288 14.77 9.65 -3.68
N LEU A 289 14.80 10.95 -3.99
CA LEU A 289 14.86 11.46 -5.36
C LEU A 289 16.19 11.16 -6.04
N ARG A 290 17.32 11.16 -5.32
CA ARG A 290 18.59 10.67 -5.90
C ARG A 290 18.51 9.20 -6.30
N ARG A 291 17.80 8.38 -5.51
CA ARG A 291 17.65 6.94 -5.75
C ARG A 291 16.66 6.62 -6.88
N TRP A 292 15.53 7.34 -6.94
CA TRP A 292 14.41 6.97 -7.82
C TRP A 292 14.08 8.03 -8.90
N GLY A 293 14.67 9.23 -8.81
CA GLY A 293 14.38 10.36 -9.71
C GLY A 293 15.02 10.24 -11.09
N SER A 294 16.10 9.48 -11.24
CA SER A 294 16.76 9.22 -12.52
C SER A 294 16.27 7.91 -13.13
N THR A 295 16.11 7.85 -14.45
CA THR A 295 16.08 6.57 -15.16
C THR A 295 17.46 5.92 -14.96
N PRO A 296 17.59 4.63 -14.61
CA PRO A 296 18.86 3.95 -14.76
C PRO A 296 19.30 4.19 -16.20
N SER A 297 20.44 4.87 -16.39
CA SER A 297 21.09 4.93 -17.69
C SER A 297 21.18 3.49 -18.20
N GLY A 298 20.70 3.25 -19.42
CA GLY A 298 20.81 1.95 -20.07
C GLY A 298 22.28 1.46 -20.05
N PRO A 299 22.50 0.15 -20.21
CA PRO A 299 23.85 -0.38 -20.14
C PRO A 299 24.72 0.27 -21.23
N ASP A 300 25.83 0.88 -20.82
CA ASP A 300 27.00 1.09 -21.67
C ASP A 300 27.66 -0.26 -22.00
#